data_AF-A0A959K1E8-F1
#
_entry.id   AF-A0A959K1E8-F1
#
_cell.length_a   1.000
_cell.length_b   1.000
_cell.length_c   1.000
_cell.angle_alpha   90.00
_cell.angle_beta   90.00
_cell.angle_gamma   90.00
#
_symmetry.space_group_name_H-M   'P 1'
#
loop_
_entity.id
_entity.type
_entity.pdbx_description
1 polymer ?
#
loop_
_entity_poly.entity_id
_entity_poly.type
_entity_poly.pdbx_seq_one_letter_code
_entity_poly.pdbx_strand_id
1 'polypeptide(L)'
;MKRTMLFPILLICLHTSTMISAQSIFTSITSASTIPVTIVERGESIFIENVQECLNIIEQEAKKIPMTGVAVAAFIPGEETTDWISKMRVVGKLADDKVNLLGIAYTKAAEMAVTHQNSGNSERKDMRGEYGYEGGVIKPVNGGYLICAFSGGRSEDDVYAAQKGLDWLASKFQ
;
A
#
# COMPACT_ATOMS: atom_id res chain seq x y z
N MET A 1 81.14 -26.30 34.43
CA MET A 1 79.94 -25.44 34.26
C MET A 1 79.47 -25.59 32.82
N LYS A 2 78.65 -26.58 32.46
CA LYS A 2 77.17 -26.60 32.54
C LYS A 2 76.52 -25.28 32.11
N ARG A 3 76.03 -25.22 30.86
CA ARG A 3 74.71 -24.66 30.49
C ARG A 3 74.38 -25.02 29.04
N THR A 4 73.71 -26.16 28.92
CA THR A 4 72.95 -26.60 27.74
C THR A 4 71.77 -25.65 27.56
N MET A 5 71.66 -24.94 26.43
CA MET A 5 70.46 -24.19 26.07
C MET A 5 69.55 -25.08 25.21
N LEU A 6 68.45 -25.52 25.82
CA LEU A 6 67.28 -26.06 25.15
C LEU A 6 66.52 -24.91 24.47
N PHE A 7 66.28 -25.01 23.16
CA PHE A 7 65.24 -24.26 22.47
C PHE A 7 63.97 -25.12 22.38
N PRO A 8 62.80 -24.64 22.83
CA PRO A 8 61.56 -25.41 22.77
C PRO A 8 60.96 -25.41 21.36
N ILE A 9 60.47 -26.59 20.98
CA ILE A 9 59.71 -26.91 19.77
C ILE A 9 58.36 -26.17 19.80
N LEU A 10 58.08 -25.40 18.75
CA LEU A 10 56.81 -24.72 18.52
C LEU A 10 55.75 -25.76 18.09
N LEU A 11 54.78 -26.03 18.97
CA LEU A 11 53.66 -26.94 18.73
C LEU A 11 52.55 -26.17 17.98
N ILE A 12 52.25 -26.56 16.74
CA ILE A 12 51.16 -25.99 15.93
C ILE A 12 49.86 -26.68 16.34
N CYS A 13 48.98 -25.98 17.06
CA CYS A 13 47.63 -26.44 17.37
C CYS A 13 46.72 -26.34 16.13
N LEU A 14 46.48 -27.46 15.47
CA LEU A 14 45.41 -27.63 14.49
C LEU A 14 44.04 -27.48 15.19
N HIS A 15 43.34 -26.39 14.88
CA HIS A 15 41.96 -26.20 15.34
C HIS A 15 41.02 -26.85 14.31
N THR A 16 40.43 -27.98 14.69
CA THR A 16 39.33 -28.61 13.92
C THR A 16 38.04 -27.86 14.22
N SER A 17 37.61 -27.00 13.30
CA SER A 17 36.28 -26.37 13.36
C SER A 17 35.21 -27.43 13.07
N THR A 18 34.51 -27.87 14.11
CA THR A 18 33.27 -28.63 14.00
C THR A 18 32.18 -27.71 13.44
N MET A 19 31.77 -27.96 12.20
CA MET A 19 30.57 -27.36 11.62
C MET A 19 29.35 -27.91 12.35
N ILE A 20 28.76 -27.13 13.25
CA ILE A 20 27.45 -27.42 13.83
C ILE A 20 26.39 -27.04 12.78
N SER A 21 25.76 -28.06 12.21
CA SER A 21 24.55 -27.93 11.40
C SER A 21 23.39 -27.52 12.30
N ALA A 22 23.07 -26.23 12.36
CA ALA A 22 21.82 -25.75 12.92
C ALA A 22 20.69 -26.00 11.90
N GLN A 23 20.08 -27.18 11.95
CA GLN A 23 18.77 -27.40 11.34
C GLN A 23 17.72 -26.71 12.23
N SER A 24 17.37 -25.48 11.86
CA SER A 24 16.18 -24.83 12.41
C SER A 24 14.95 -25.50 11.82
N ILE A 25 14.30 -26.34 12.60
CA ILE A 25 12.91 -26.73 12.36
C ILE A 25 12.07 -25.49 12.65
N PHE A 26 11.80 -24.69 11.61
CA PHE A 26 10.84 -23.60 11.70
C PHE A 26 9.46 -24.16 11.37
N THR A 27 8.79 -24.71 12.38
CA THR A 27 7.37 -25.05 12.28
C THR A 27 6.58 -23.76 12.48
N SER A 28 6.40 -22.98 11.41
CA SER A 28 5.43 -21.87 11.43
C SER A 28 4.02 -22.47 11.31
N ILE A 29 3.39 -22.70 12.45
CA ILE A 29 1.92 -22.73 12.51
C ILE A 29 1.51 -21.25 12.51
N THR A 30 1.18 -20.72 11.35
CA THR A 30 0.50 -19.43 11.24
C THR A 30 -0.77 -19.66 10.44
N SER A 31 -1.87 -19.81 11.17
CA SER A 31 -3.22 -19.68 10.62
C SER A 31 -3.45 -18.21 10.26
N ALA A 32 -2.89 -17.77 9.13
CA ALA A 32 -3.32 -16.57 8.45
C ALA A 32 -4.35 -16.99 7.40
N SER A 33 -5.54 -16.40 7.46
CA SER A 33 -6.50 -16.44 6.35
C SER A 33 -5.76 -15.90 5.13
N THR A 34 -5.30 -16.81 4.28
CA THR A 34 -4.45 -16.48 3.14
C THR A 34 -5.33 -16.61 1.92
N ILE A 35 -5.84 -15.47 1.45
CA ILE A 35 -6.44 -15.38 0.12
C ILE A 35 -5.47 -16.07 -0.85
N PRO A 36 -5.93 -17.05 -1.64
CA PRO A 36 -5.06 -17.75 -2.58
C PRO A 36 -4.31 -16.77 -3.49
N VAL A 37 -3.01 -17.01 -3.69
CA VAL A 37 -2.14 -16.18 -4.55
C VAL A 37 -2.77 -15.94 -5.93
N THR A 38 -3.43 -16.96 -6.49
CA THR A 38 -4.12 -16.89 -7.78
C THR A 38 -5.29 -15.89 -7.81
N ILE A 39 -5.95 -15.65 -6.67
CA ILE A 39 -7.01 -14.65 -6.54
C ILE A 39 -6.40 -13.25 -6.48
N VAL A 40 -5.28 -13.08 -5.76
CA VAL A 40 -4.54 -11.81 -5.70
C VAL A 40 -4.03 -11.40 -7.08
N GLU A 41 -3.32 -12.28 -7.78
CA GLU A 41 -2.79 -12.02 -9.13
C GLU A 41 -3.89 -11.66 -10.14
N ARG A 42 -5.05 -12.32 -10.01
CA ARG A 42 -6.25 -11.98 -10.80
C ARG A 42 -6.78 -10.58 -10.46
N GLY A 43 -6.85 -10.23 -9.18
CA GLY A 43 -7.27 -8.91 -8.73
C GLY A 43 -6.37 -7.78 -9.26
N GLU A 44 -5.05 -7.98 -9.21
CA GLU A 44 -4.09 -7.03 -9.79
C GLU A 44 -4.29 -6.87 -11.30
N SER A 45 -4.48 -7.97 -12.03
CA SER A 45 -4.72 -7.93 -13.47
C SER A 45 -5.99 -7.15 -13.81
N ILE A 46 -7.10 -7.44 -13.10
CA ILE A 46 -8.37 -6.70 -13.25
C ILE A 46 -8.15 -5.20 -12.96
N PHE A 47 -7.42 -4.86 -11.90
CA PHE A 47 -7.10 -3.46 -11.58
C PHE A 47 -6.34 -2.79 -12.73
N ILE A 48 -5.24 -3.38 -13.18
CA ILE A 48 -4.38 -2.80 -14.22
C ILE A 48 -5.16 -2.56 -15.52
N GLU A 49 -6.00 -3.51 -15.92
CA GLU A 49 -6.83 -3.42 -17.13
C GLU A 49 -7.88 -2.31 -17.06
N ASN A 50 -8.42 -2.02 -15.86
CA ASN A 50 -9.61 -1.18 -15.70
C ASN A 50 -9.34 0.18 -15.02
N VAL A 51 -8.22 0.36 -14.32
CA VAL A 51 -7.93 1.57 -13.54
C VAL A 51 -7.92 2.85 -14.38
N GLN A 52 -7.52 2.76 -15.65
CA GLN A 52 -7.54 3.91 -16.56
C GLN A 52 -8.96 4.47 -16.74
N GLU A 53 -9.95 3.59 -16.91
CA GLU A 53 -11.34 3.98 -17.11
C GLU A 53 -12.00 4.43 -15.81
N CYS A 54 -11.66 3.79 -14.68
CA CYS A 54 -12.03 4.30 -13.35
C CYS A 54 -11.62 5.77 -13.17
N LEU A 55 -10.35 6.10 -13.49
CA LEU A 55 -9.85 7.47 -13.40
C LEU A 55 -10.51 8.41 -14.41
N ASN A 56 -10.90 7.93 -15.60
CA ASN A 56 -11.66 8.73 -16.57
C ASN A 56 -13.04 9.09 -16.03
N ILE A 57 -13.72 8.14 -15.37
CA ILE A 57 -15.02 8.37 -14.73
C ILE A 57 -14.88 9.42 -13.62
N ILE A 58 -13.89 9.27 -12.72
CA ILE A 58 -13.64 10.26 -11.65
C ILE A 58 -13.41 11.65 -12.24
N GLU A 59 -12.58 11.75 -13.30
CA GLU A 59 -12.33 13.02 -13.99
C GLU A 59 -13.61 13.61 -14.61
N GLN A 60 -14.46 12.79 -15.24
CA GLN A 60 -15.72 13.25 -15.82
C GLN A 60 -16.66 13.80 -14.75
N GLU A 61 -16.80 13.11 -13.61
CA GLU A 61 -17.62 13.58 -12.50
C GLU A 61 -17.05 14.86 -11.87
N ALA A 62 -15.73 14.94 -11.69
CA ALA A 62 -15.05 16.14 -11.22
C ALA A 62 -15.25 17.34 -12.16
N LYS A 63 -15.39 17.11 -13.47
CA LYS A 63 -15.68 18.19 -14.44
C LYS A 63 -17.14 18.66 -14.42
N LYS A 64 -18.09 17.86 -13.94
CA LYS A 64 -19.50 18.29 -13.80
C LYS A 64 -19.68 19.32 -12.70
N ILE A 65 -18.89 19.20 -11.63
CA ILE A 65 -18.83 20.15 -10.52
C ILE A 65 -17.43 20.75 -10.58
N PRO A 66 -17.18 21.80 -11.39
CA PRO A 66 -15.90 22.18 -12.01
C PRO A 66 -14.67 22.18 -11.08
N MET A 67 -14.22 20.99 -10.68
CA MET A 67 -13.15 20.75 -9.74
C MET A 67 -11.84 20.61 -10.51
N THR A 68 -10.77 21.08 -9.87
CA THR A 68 -9.41 20.84 -10.32
C THR A 68 -8.66 20.16 -9.20
N GLY A 69 -7.91 19.11 -9.48
CA GLY A 69 -7.27 18.32 -8.45
C GLY A 69 -6.61 17.06 -8.96
N VAL A 70 -6.44 16.10 -8.07
CA VAL A 70 -5.82 14.82 -8.37
C VAL A 70 -6.72 13.69 -7.90
N ALA A 71 -6.98 12.74 -8.80
CA ALA A 71 -7.58 11.45 -8.46
C ALA A 71 -6.47 10.41 -8.28
N VAL A 72 -6.61 9.54 -7.28
CA VAL A 72 -5.79 8.34 -7.06
C VAL A 72 -6.74 7.15 -6.98
N ALA A 73 -6.41 6.07 -7.68
CA ALA A 73 -7.04 4.77 -7.51
C ALA A 73 -5.97 3.76 -7.15
N ALA A 74 -6.26 2.86 -6.22
CA ALA A 74 -5.33 1.82 -5.78
C ALA A 74 -6.03 0.48 -5.54
N PHE A 75 -5.29 -0.60 -5.70
CA PHE A 75 -5.66 -1.95 -5.28
C PHE A 75 -4.64 -2.43 -4.25
N ILE A 76 -5.14 -2.85 -3.09
CA ILE A 76 -4.37 -3.47 -2.01
C ILE A 76 -4.66 -4.97 -2.08
N PRO A 77 -3.66 -5.80 -2.38
CA PRO A 77 -3.84 -7.25 -2.38
C PRO A 77 -3.89 -7.80 -0.95
N GLY A 78 -4.76 -8.80 -0.74
CA GLY A 78 -4.87 -9.49 0.53
C GLY A 78 -5.72 -8.76 1.58
N GLU A 79 -5.71 -9.31 2.79
CA GLU A 79 -6.42 -8.76 3.95
C GLU A 79 -5.62 -7.68 4.68
N GLU A 80 -4.30 -7.66 4.50
CA GLU A 80 -3.37 -6.76 5.19
C GLU A 80 -2.59 -5.92 4.17
N THR A 81 -2.49 -4.62 4.41
CA THR A 81 -1.71 -3.72 3.55
C THR A 81 -0.21 -3.95 3.74
N THR A 82 0.39 -4.72 2.83
CA THR A 82 1.85 -4.96 2.78
C THR A 82 2.50 -4.32 1.56
N ASP A 83 1.78 -4.32 0.44
CA ASP A 83 2.05 -3.54 -0.76
C ASP A 83 0.71 -3.08 -1.37
N TRP A 84 0.80 -2.30 -2.45
CA TRP A 84 -0.35 -1.97 -3.29
C TRP A 84 0.13 -1.64 -4.70
N ILE A 85 -0.81 -1.56 -5.63
CA ILE A 85 -0.61 -0.92 -6.94
C ILE A 85 -1.56 0.26 -7.06
N SER A 86 -1.09 1.38 -7.64
CA SER A 86 -1.90 2.59 -7.77
C SER A 86 -1.64 3.32 -9.08
N LYS A 87 -2.63 4.09 -9.51
CA LYS A 87 -2.53 5.03 -10.64
C LYS A 87 -3.22 6.33 -10.28
N MET A 88 -2.68 7.44 -10.77
CA MET A 88 -3.23 8.76 -10.53
C MET A 88 -3.62 9.48 -11.83
N ARG A 89 -4.51 10.46 -11.71
CA ARG A 89 -4.93 11.37 -12.77
C ARG A 89 -4.92 12.80 -12.25
N VAL A 90 -4.22 13.68 -12.96
CA VAL A 90 -4.34 15.12 -12.75
C VAL A 90 -5.56 15.63 -13.51
N VAL A 91 -6.44 16.32 -12.80
CA VAL A 91 -7.60 17.03 -13.34
C VAL A 91 -7.30 18.52 -13.22
N GLY A 92 -6.75 19.13 -14.27
CA GLY A 92 -6.42 20.55 -14.28
C GLY A 92 -5.11 20.90 -13.55
N LYS A 93 -4.98 20.65 -12.24
CA LYS A 93 -3.77 21.00 -11.46
C LYS A 93 -3.30 19.88 -10.53
N LEU A 94 -1.98 19.68 -10.46
CA LEU A 94 -1.33 18.72 -9.57
C LEU A 94 -1.12 19.30 -8.15
N ALA A 95 -0.85 20.60 -8.09
CA ALA A 95 -0.57 21.38 -6.90
C ALA A 95 -0.79 22.87 -7.19
N ASP A 96 -0.79 23.70 -6.15
CA ASP A 96 -0.62 25.15 -6.23
C ASP A 96 0.46 25.63 -5.24
N ASP A 97 0.66 26.95 -5.13
CA ASP A 97 1.71 27.57 -4.31
C ASP A 97 1.65 27.19 -2.82
N LYS A 98 0.51 26.67 -2.34
CA LYS A 98 0.29 26.32 -0.94
C LYS A 98 -0.10 24.86 -0.72
N VAL A 99 -0.65 24.20 -1.73
CA VAL A 99 -1.30 22.90 -1.58
C VAL A 99 -0.73 21.89 -2.58
N ASN A 100 -0.19 20.79 -2.05
CA ASN A 100 0.17 19.62 -2.85
C ASN A 100 -1.01 18.64 -2.89
N LEU A 101 -1.82 18.72 -3.95
CA LEU A 101 -3.07 17.94 -4.07
C LEU A 101 -2.78 16.45 -4.26
N LEU A 102 -1.72 16.10 -4.97
CA LEU A 102 -1.25 14.71 -5.06
C LEU A 102 -0.88 14.18 -3.66
N GLY A 103 -0.14 14.97 -2.89
CA GLY A 103 0.24 14.62 -1.52
C GLY A 103 -0.98 14.38 -0.64
N ILE A 104 -1.96 15.29 -0.69
CA ILE A 104 -3.21 15.14 0.06
C ILE A 104 -3.99 13.90 -0.39
N ALA A 105 -4.14 13.66 -1.70
CA ALA A 105 -4.84 12.48 -2.20
C ALA A 105 -4.18 11.17 -1.72
N TYR A 106 -2.84 11.11 -1.70
CA TYR A 106 -2.12 9.96 -1.16
C TYR A 106 -2.19 9.85 0.36
N THR A 107 -2.24 10.96 1.11
CA THR A 107 -2.53 10.90 2.55
C THR A 107 -3.89 10.26 2.80
N LYS A 108 -4.94 10.68 2.08
CA LYS A 108 -6.27 10.05 2.18
C LYS A 108 -6.18 8.55 1.89
N ALA A 109 -5.50 8.16 0.82
CA ALA A 109 -5.32 6.75 0.46
C ALA A 109 -4.55 5.96 1.52
N ALA A 110 -3.49 6.52 2.09
CA ALA A 110 -2.69 5.89 3.15
C ALA A 110 -3.52 5.65 4.42
N GLU A 111 -4.32 6.64 4.83
CA GLU A 111 -5.22 6.49 5.98
C GLU A 111 -6.20 5.32 5.76
N MET A 112 -6.81 5.24 4.58
CA MET A 112 -7.77 4.16 4.25
C MET A 112 -7.11 2.78 4.22
N ALA A 113 -5.87 2.68 3.76
CA ALA A 113 -5.14 1.41 3.72
C ALA A 113 -4.73 0.92 5.11
N VAL A 114 -4.58 1.81 6.08
CA VAL A 114 -4.32 1.44 7.47
C VAL A 114 -5.61 1.10 8.23
N THR A 115 -6.69 1.82 7.93
CA THR A 115 -7.93 1.75 8.74
C THR A 115 -8.99 0.83 8.15
N HIS A 116 -8.88 0.49 6.87
CA HIS A 116 -9.92 -0.13 6.05
C HIS A 116 -11.28 0.60 6.13
N GLN A 117 -11.23 1.91 6.35
CA GLN A 117 -12.39 2.81 6.42
C GLN A 117 -12.18 3.96 5.44
N ASN A 118 -13.25 4.67 5.08
CA ASN A 118 -13.14 5.86 4.24
C ASN A 118 -12.29 6.93 4.95
N SER A 119 -11.53 7.72 4.18
CA SER A 119 -10.62 8.72 4.75
C SER A 119 -11.38 9.75 5.58
N GLY A 120 -10.82 10.18 6.70
CA GLY A 120 -11.44 11.14 7.63
C GLY A 120 -12.50 10.54 8.55
N ASN A 121 -12.76 9.23 8.50
CA ASN A 121 -13.81 8.58 9.31
C ASN A 121 -13.27 7.61 10.37
N SER A 122 -11.97 7.63 10.65
CA SER A 122 -11.40 6.72 11.64
C SER A 122 -11.58 7.23 13.08
N GLU A 123 -11.95 6.33 14.00
CA GLU A 123 -12.02 6.64 15.44
C GLU A 123 -10.64 6.64 16.12
N ARG A 124 -9.59 6.13 15.45
CA ARG A 124 -8.23 6.18 15.99
C ARG A 124 -7.62 7.57 15.78
N LYS A 125 -6.62 7.89 16.60
CA LYS A 125 -5.81 9.10 16.40
C LYS A 125 -5.06 9.03 15.07
N ASP A 126 -4.99 10.16 14.38
CA ASP A 126 -4.18 10.34 13.16
C ASP A 126 -2.70 10.01 13.40
N MET A 127 -2.11 9.33 12.42
CA MET A 127 -0.67 9.09 12.35
C MET A 127 0.03 10.27 11.66
N ARG A 128 1.35 10.38 11.84
CA ARG A 128 2.11 11.41 11.13
C ARG A 128 2.00 11.16 9.62
N GLY A 129 1.52 12.17 8.89
CA GLY A 129 1.26 12.07 7.45
C GLY A 129 -0.22 11.84 7.13
N GLU A 130 -1.06 11.67 8.14
CA GLU A 130 -2.52 11.72 8.08
C GLU A 130 -3.03 13.03 8.65
N TYR A 131 -4.17 13.49 8.13
CA TYR A 131 -4.74 14.79 8.46
C TYR A 131 -6.26 14.76 8.66
N GLY A 132 -6.87 13.56 8.69
CA GLY A 132 -8.31 13.39 8.81
C GLY A 132 -9.12 13.98 7.65
N TYR A 133 -8.53 14.09 6.45
CA TYR A 133 -9.21 14.68 5.31
C TYR A 133 -10.19 13.71 4.68
N GLU A 134 -11.45 14.13 4.55
CA GLU A 134 -12.45 13.43 3.75
C GLU A 134 -12.21 13.61 2.24
N GLY A 135 -12.71 12.68 1.42
CA GLY A 135 -12.57 12.71 -0.05
C GLY A 135 -12.03 11.42 -0.67
N GLY A 136 -11.83 10.39 0.14
CA GLY A 136 -11.46 9.04 -0.29
C GLY A 136 -12.47 8.01 0.18
N VAL A 137 -12.63 6.97 -0.63
CA VAL A 137 -13.51 5.83 -0.40
C VAL A 137 -12.76 4.51 -0.61
N ILE A 138 -13.11 3.51 0.19
CA ILE A 138 -12.54 2.15 0.12
C ILE A 138 -13.65 1.10 0.05
N LYS A 139 -13.43 0.01 -0.68
CA LYS A 139 -14.37 -1.12 -0.77
C LYS A 139 -13.61 -2.44 -0.82
N PRO A 140 -14.01 -3.45 -0.02
CA PRO A 140 -13.49 -4.81 -0.16
C PRO A 140 -13.94 -5.42 -1.48
N VAL A 141 -13.05 -6.16 -2.13
CA VAL A 141 -13.28 -6.91 -3.37
C VAL A 141 -12.67 -8.29 -3.26
N ASN A 142 -12.97 -9.17 -4.22
CA ASN A 142 -12.28 -10.45 -4.29
C ASN A 142 -10.78 -10.21 -4.53
N GLY A 143 -9.92 -10.71 -3.63
CA GLY A 143 -8.48 -10.50 -3.70
C GLY A 143 -7.92 -9.35 -2.86
N GLY A 144 -8.75 -8.51 -2.24
CA GLY A 144 -8.29 -7.46 -1.33
C GLY A 144 -9.20 -6.22 -1.28
N TYR A 145 -8.63 -5.02 -1.41
CA TYR A 145 -9.38 -3.76 -1.30
C TYR A 145 -9.11 -2.83 -2.49
N LEU A 146 -10.15 -2.10 -2.90
CA LEU A 146 -10.03 -0.98 -3.82
C LEU A 146 -10.15 0.35 -3.07
N ILE A 147 -9.27 1.28 -3.40
CA ILE A 147 -9.29 2.66 -2.92
C ILE A 147 -9.50 3.59 -4.12
N CYS A 148 -10.34 4.61 -3.95
CA CYS A 148 -10.33 5.80 -4.79
C CYS A 148 -10.33 7.04 -3.91
N ALA A 149 -9.47 8.01 -4.20
CA ALA A 149 -9.42 9.29 -3.52
C ALA A 149 -9.35 10.44 -4.54
N PHE A 150 -9.99 11.55 -4.22
CA PHE A 150 -9.84 12.79 -4.95
C PHE A 150 -9.41 13.91 -3.98
N SER A 151 -8.63 14.87 -4.48
CA SER A 151 -8.32 16.10 -3.75
C SER A 151 -8.36 17.27 -4.71
N GLY A 152 -9.31 18.18 -4.52
CA GLY A 152 -9.42 19.37 -5.36
C GLY A 152 -10.65 20.27 -5.11
N GLY A 153 -11.70 19.76 -4.47
CA GLY A 153 -12.92 20.49 -4.15
C GLY A 153 -13.27 20.43 -2.67
N ARG A 154 -14.58 20.53 -2.38
CA ARG A 154 -15.13 20.29 -1.04
C ARG A 154 -15.12 18.79 -0.78
N SER A 155 -15.01 18.39 0.48
CA SER A 155 -14.97 16.98 0.89
C SER A 155 -16.08 16.14 0.27
N GLU A 156 -17.33 16.63 0.29
CA GLU A 156 -18.48 15.94 -0.30
C GLU A 156 -18.37 15.73 -1.82
N ASP A 157 -17.79 16.70 -2.54
CA ASP A 157 -17.62 16.64 -3.99
C ASP A 157 -16.46 15.69 -4.35
N ASP A 158 -15.37 15.73 -3.57
CA ASP A 158 -14.24 14.80 -3.66
C ASP A 158 -14.73 13.34 -3.46
N VAL A 159 -15.52 13.09 -2.40
CA VAL A 159 -16.12 11.77 -2.12
C VAL A 159 -17.03 11.34 -3.26
N TYR A 160 -17.90 12.24 -3.75
CA TYR A 160 -18.83 11.93 -4.84
C TYR A 160 -18.10 11.44 -6.08
N ALA A 161 -17.07 12.18 -6.54
CA ALA A 161 -16.32 11.81 -7.73
C ALA A 161 -15.57 10.48 -7.53
N ALA A 162 -14.89 10.31 -6.39
CA ALA A 162 -14.16 9.09 -6.06
C ALA A 162 -15.08 7.85 -5.99
N GLN A 163 -16.27 8.00 -5.39
CA GLN A 163 -17.27 6.93 -5.26
C GLN A 163 -17.75 6.42 -6.62
N LYS A 164 -17.98 7.33 -7.59
CA LYS A 164 -18.40 6.93 -8.94
C LYS A 164 -17.38 6.06 -9.66
N GLY A 165 -16.09 6.42 -9.56
CA GLY A 165 -15.02 5.58 -10.08
C GLY A 165 -14.92 4.24 -9.37
N LEU A 166 -14.94 4.27 -8.03
CA LEU A 166 -14.82 3.07 -7.20
C LEU A 166 -15.94 2.06 -7.48
N ASP A 167 -17.19 2.50 -7.55
CA ASP A 167 -18.33 1.61 -7.80
C ASP A 167 -18.25 0.94 -9.18
N TRP A 168 -17.84 1.70 -10.19
CA TRP A 168 -17.61 1.14 -11.52
C TRP A 168 -16.47 0.12 -11.51
N LEU A 169 -15.34 0.44 -10.86
CA LEU A 169 -14.18 -0.46 -10.82
C LEU A 169 -14.49 -1.74 -10.04
N ALA A 170 -15.15 -1.62 -8.88
CA ALA A 170 -15.55 -2.76 -8.06
C ALA A 170 -16.49 -3.72 -8.82
N SER A 171 -17.30 -3.23 -9.76
CA SER A 171 -18.14 -4.10 -10.60
C SER A 171 -17.34 -5.08 -11.48
N LYS A 172 -16.03 -4.85 -11.66
CA LYS A 172 -15.13 -5.71 -12.45
C LYS A 172 -14.53 -6.86 -11.63
N PHE A 173 -14.64 -6.80 -10.31
CA PHE A 173 -14.10 -7.80 -9.37
C PHE A 173 -15.15 -8.85 -8.94
N GLN A 174 -16.28 -8.92 -9.66
CA GLN A 174 -17.34 -9.93 -9.45
C GLN A 174 -16.93 -11.30 -9.97
#